data_AF-A0A5C3MEA0-F1
#
_entry.id   AF-A0A5C3MEA0-F1
#
_cell.length_a   1.000
_cell.length_b   1.000
_cell.length_c   1.000
_cell.angle_alpha   90.00
_cell.angle_beta   90.00
_cell.angle_gamma   90.00
#
_symmetry.space_group_name_H-M   'P 1'
#
loop_
_entity.id
_entity.type
_entity.pdbx_description
1 polymer ?
#
loop_
_entity_poly.entity_id
_entity_poly.type
_entity_poly.pdbx_seq_one_letter_code
_entity_poly.pdbx_strand_id
1 'polypeptide(L)'
;MFFLMLALPILLIALSGQPTIWSLPHLRTTYDRGATDRRESEHFQQQNRLSTEKERASQDPELRGEVDKYQQADRNGGEAVQHPENVDLHRTWYQYWDNPQPAEHCFSYGRREYTATLRNVPFFADWTEACKKTKVEIRGIVIEKPSYCEIKWPFGGVIGHWIVDSGEAACLPYWGSFTDKGCTAKGSRLRRIQSRLWNIQSGEDWMKMCTTAPAVVKGVNFAKPTTCDDRGFWGIYGIWEVEDLKC
;
A
#
# COMPACT_ATOMS: atom_id res chain seq x y z
N MET A 1 -72.15 -25.77 -4.06
CA MET A 1 -70.84 -26.05 -4.69
C MET A 1 -70.37 -27.41 -4.19
N PHE A 2 -70.39 -28.41 -5.07
CA PHE A 2 -70.11 -29.81 -4.79
C PHE A 2 -68.64 -30.04 -4.43
N PHE A 3 -68.40 -30.71 -3.31
CA PHE A 3 -67.17 -31.45 -3.00
C PHE A 3 -67.48 -32.93 -3.25
N LEU A 4 -66.70 -33.60 -4.09
CA LEU A 4 -66.76 -35.05 -4.27
C LEU A 4 -65.34 -35.61 -4.40
N MET A 5 -65.08 -36.56 -3.51
CA MET A 5 -63.88 -37.38 -3.36
C MET A 5 -63.58 -38.25 -4.60
N LEU A 6 -62.31 -38.64 -4.79
CA LEU A 6 -61.82 -40.04 -4.74
C LEU A 6 -60.58 -40.30 -5.64
N ALA A 7 -59.55 -40.86 -5.00
CA ALA A 7 -58.62 -41.94 -5.41
C ALA A 7 -57.95 -42.01 -6.81
N LEU A 8 -56.61 -42.11 -6.72
CA LEU A 8 -55.52 -42.59 -7.62
C LEU A 8 -55.87 -43.50 -8.83
N PRO A 9 -55.00 -43.47 -9.87
CA PRO A 9 -54.05 -44.57 -9.98
C PRO A 9 -52.61 -44.17 -10.36
N ILE A 10 -51.67 -44.95 -9.84
CA ILE A 10 -50.28 -45.07 -10.28
C ILE A 10 -50.28 -45.66 -11.69
N LEU A 11 -49.66 -44.98 -12.66
CA LEU A 11 -49.26 -45.60 -13.92
C LEU A 11 -47.82 -45.19 -14.28
N LEU A 12 -46.94 -46.18 -14.23
CA LEU A 12 -45.59 -46.17 -14.78
C LEU A 12 -45.64 -45.98 -16.31
N ILE A 13 -44.95 -44.97 -16.83
CA ILE A 13 -44.36 -45.02 -18.17
C ILE A 13 -42.92 -44.50 -18.06
N ALA A 14 -41.99 -45.36 -18.41
CA ALA A 14 -40.56 -45.09 -18.44
C ALA A 14 -40.14 -44.50 -19.80
N LEU A 15 -38.99 -43.81 -19.77
CA LEU A 15 -38.05 -43.55 -20.88
C LEU A 15 -38.40 -42.49 -21.93
N SER A 16 -37.79 -41.31 -21.79
CA SER A 16 -36.85 -40.69 -22.75
C SER A 16 -36.54 -39.28 -22.24
N GLY A 17 -35.35 -39.05 -21.71
CA GLY A 17 -34.25 -38.58 -22.53
C GLY A 17 -34.23 -37.05 -22.61
N GLN A 18 -34.03 -36.37 -21.48
CA GLN A 18 -33.54 -34.98 -21.53
C GLN A 18 -32.10 -35.03 -22.05
N PRO A 19 -31.77 -34.39 -23.18
CA PRO A 19 -30.40 -34.37 -23.64
C PRO A 19 -29.60 -33.42 -22.75
N THR A 20 -28.72 -34.01 -21.95
CA THR A 20 -27.63 -33.32 -21.28
C THR A 20 -26.70 -32.71 -22.33
N ILE A 21 -26.52 -31.39 -22.28
CA ILE A 21 -25.59 -30.62 -23.15
C ILE A 21 -24.13 -30.84 -22.68
N TRP A 22 -23.72 -32.09 -22.46
CA TRP A 22 -22.37 -32.40 -21.95
C TRP A 22 -21.70 -33.60 -22.64
N SER A 23 -22.29 -34.14 -23.70
CA SER A 23 -21.80 -35.39 -24.32
C SER A 23 -21.51 -35.28 -25.82
N LEU A 24 -20.86 -34.20 -26.29
CA LEU A 24 -20.34 -34.12 -27.66
C LEU A 24 -18.94 -33.45 -27.69
N PRO A 25 -17.84 -34.21 -27.86
CA PRO A 25 -16.48 -33.69 -27.94
C PRO A 25 -16.26 -32.69 -29.09
N HIS A 26 -17.12 -32.69 -30.11
CA HIS A 26 -16.91 -31.91 -31.33
C HIS A 26 -17.30 -30.42 -31.17
N LEU A 27 -18.26 -30.09 -30.30
CA LEU A 27 -18.76 -28.71 -30.12
C LEU A 27 -17.88 -27.85 -29.20
N ARG A 28 -17.06 -28.46 -28.33
CA ARG A 28 -16.10 -27.73 -27.48
C ARG A 28 -14.98 -27.09 -28.31
N THR A 29 -14.53 -27.82 -29.34
CA THR A 29 -13.43 -27.37 -30.21
C THR A 29 -13.80 -26.18 -31.10
N THR A 30 -15.06 -26.01 -31.48
CA THR A 30 -15.50 -24.90 -32.33
C THR A 30 -15.75 -23.62 -31.52
N TYR A 31 -16.25 -23.75 -30.29
CA TYR A 31 -16.43 -22.63 -29.37
C TYR A 31 -15.08 -22.05 -28.89
N ASP A 32 -14.14 -22.90 -28.47
CA ASP A 32 -12.80 -22.46 -28.04
C ASP A 32 -11.98 -21.89 -29.21
N ARG A 33 -12.13 -22.46 -30.42
CA ARG A 33 -11.48 -21.95 -31.63
C ARG A 33 -12.07 -20.60 -32.06
N GLY A 34 -13.39 -20.41 -31.97
CA GLY A 34 -14.05 -19.12 -32.25
C GLY A 34 -13.76 -18.03 -31.21
N ALA A 35 -13.56 -18.40 -29.94
CA ALA A 35 -13.16 -17.46 -28.89
C ALA A 35 -11.69 -17.02 -29.03
N THR A 36 -10.82 -17.92 -29.49
CA THR A 36 -9.40 -17.61 -29.77
C THR A 36 -9.26 -16.69 -30.99
N ASP A 37 -9.98 -17.00 -32.07
CA ASP A 37 -9.99 -16.21 -33.31
C ASP A 37 -10.50 -14.77 -33.08
N ARG A 38 -11.50 -14.61 -32.20
CA ARG A 38 -12.00 -13.29 -31.80
C ARG A 38 -10.96 -12.48 -31.01
N ARG A 39 -10.22 -13.11 -30.09
CA ARG A 39 -9.16 -12.45 -29.31
C ARG A 39 -7.96 -12.07 -30.16
N GLU A 40 -7.58 -12.92 -31.11
CA GLU A 40 -6.51 -12.62 -32.06
C GLU A 40 -6.90 -11.46 -32.97
N SER A 41 -8.15 -11.41 -33.43
CA SER A 41 -8.70 -10.28 -34.19
C SER A 41 -8.72 -8.97 -33.39
N GLU A 42 -9.14 -9.01 -32.12
CA GLU A 42 -9.12 -7.83 -31.24
C GLU A 42 -7.70 -7.34 -30.96
N HIS A 43 -6.75 -8.25 -30.71
CA HIS A 43 -5.35 -7.91 -30.50
C HIS A 43 -4.71 -7.34 -31.77
N PHE A 44 -5.01 -7.90 -32.93
CA PHE A 44 -4.56 -7.38 -34.23
C PHE A 44 -5.16 -5.99 -34.52
N GLN A 45 -6.44 -5.78 -34.23
CA GLN A 45 -7.08 -4.46 -34.35
C GLN A 45 -6.46 -3.44 -33.39
N GLN A 46 -6.14 -3.83 -32.15
CA GLN A 46 -5.45 -2.99 -31.18
C GLN A 46 -4.06 -2.60 -31.68
N GLN A 47 -3.27 -3.56 -32.18
CA GLN A 47 -1.94 -3.30 -32.73
C GLN A 47 -1.99 -2.43 -34.00
N ASN A 48 -2.98 -2.64 -34.86
CA ASN A 48 -3.19 -1.78 -36.03
C ASN A 48 -3.60 -0.36 -35.64
N ARG A 49 -4.43 -0.20 -34.60
CA ARG A 49 -4.80 1.13 -34.09
C ARG A 49 -3.59 1.86 -33.53
N LEU A 50 -2.78 1.18 -32.72
CA LEU A 50 -1.56 1.72 -32.13
C LEU A 50 -0.50 2.06 -33.17
N SER A 51 -0.30 1.22 -34.19
CA SER A 51 0.62 1.52 -35.30
C SER A 51 0.15 2.68 -36.15
N THR A 52 -1.15 2.76 -36.47
CA THR A 52 -1.73 3.89 -37.22
C THR A 52 -1.62 5.20 -36.42
N GLU A 53 -1.84 5.15 -35.10
CA GLU A 53 -1.71 6.32 -34.22
C GLU A 53 -0.25 6.77 -34.10
N LYS A 54 0.69 5.82 -34.01
CA LYS A 54 2.13 6.08 -34.05
C LYS A 54 2.59 6.66 -35.38
N GLU A 55 2.02 6.21 -36.51
CA GLU A 55 2.29 6.77 -37.83
C GLU A 55 1.69 8.17 -38.03
N ARG A 56 0.52 8.45 -37.45
CA ARG A 56 -0.03 9.81 -37.44
C ARG A 56 0.79 10.75 -36.58
N ALA A 57 1.24 10.29 -35.41
CA ALA A 57 2.11 11.04 -34.53
C ALA A 57 3.51 11.29 -35.14
N SER A 58 4.01 10.40 -36.01
CA SER A 58 5.29 10.58 -36.71
C SER A 58 5.20 11.50 -37.94
N GLN A 59 3.99 11.79 -38.42
CA GLN A 59 3.75 12.75 -39.51
C GLN A 59 3.59 14.19 -39.01
N ASP A 60 3.41 14.38 -37.69
CA ASP A 60 3.42 15.70 -37.07
C ASP A 60 4.88 16.20 -36.96
N PRO A 61 5.24 17.32 -37.63
CA PRO A 61 6.61 17.84 -37.63
C PRO A 61 7.14 18.22 -36.25
N GLU A 62 6.25 18.58 -35.31
CA GLU A 62 6.59 19.01 -33.96
C GLU A 62 6.91 17.79 -33.07
N LEU A 63 6.10 16.72 -33.15
CA LEU A 63 6.35 15.47 -32.42
C LEU A 63 7.47 14.62 -33.03
N ARG A 64 7.70 14.68 -34.35
CA ARG A 64 8.72 13.88 -35.02
C ARG A 64 10.12 14.18 -34.50
N GLY A 65 10.45 15.46 -34.29
CA GLY A 65 11.73 15.88 -33.74
C GLY A 65 11.96 15.41 -32.31
N GLU A 66 10.88 15.30 -31.54
CA GLU A 66 10.92 14.85 -30.14
C GLU A 66 11.10 13.32 -30.07
N VAL A 67 10.36 12.54 -30.86
CA VAL A 67 10.52 11.08 -30.96
C VAL A 67 11.91 10.69 -31.45
N ASP A 68 12.47 11.39 -32.43
CA ASP A 68 13.82 11.12 -32.94
C ASP A 68 14.87 11.41 -31.86
N LYS A 69 14.70 12.47 -31.06
CA LYS A 69 15.58 12.81 -29.93
C LYS A 69 15.54 11.76 -28.83
N TYR A 70 14.36 11.21 -28.51
CA TYR A 70 14.21 10.12 -27.53
C TYR A 70 14.85 8.81 -28.02
N GLN A 71 14.61 8.40 -29.26
CA GLN A 71 15.23 7.19 -29.82
C GLN A 71 16.76 7.29 -29.91
N GLN A 72 17.26 8.50 -30.13
CA GLN A 72 18.69 8.78 -30.20
C GLN A 72 19.35 8.82 -28.80
N ALA A 73 18.62 9.29 -27.79
CA ALA A 73 19.06 9.22 -26.39
C ALA A 73 19.12 7.77 -25.87
N ASP A 74 18.13 6.93 -26.22
CA ASP A 74 18.10 5.49 -25.88
C ASP A 74 19.25 4.73 -26.55
N ARG A 75 19.54 5.01 -27.83
CA ARG A 75 20.67 4.38 -28.55
C ARG A 75 22.03 4.77 -27.99
N ASN A 76 22.14 5.97 -27.40
CA ASN A 76 23.39 6.49 -26.85
C ASN A 76 23.58 6.13 -25.37
N GLY A 77 22.66 5.37 -24.76
CA GLY A 77 22.76 4.94 -23.36
C GLY A 77 22.77 6.08 -22.34
N GLY A 78 22.13 7.21 -22.66
CA GLY A 78 22.12 8.40 -21.81
C GLY A 78 21.19 8.24 -20.60
N GLU A 79 21.61 8.76 -19.44
CA GLU A 79 20.75 8.90 -18.25
C GLU A 79 19.47 9.69 -18.58
N ALA A 80 18.34 9.20 -18.07
CA ALA A 80 17.01 9.73 -18.35
C ALA A 80 16.93 11.25 -18.08
N VAL A 81 16.73 12.03 -19.15
CA VAL A 81 16.52 13.47 -19.09
C VAL A 81 15.23 13.76 -18.33
N GLN A 82 15.35 14.41 -17.16
CA GLN A 82 14.20 14.99 -16.46
C GLN A 82 13.76 16.26 -17.19
N HIS A 83 12.55 16.27 -17.77
CA HIS A 83 11.88 17.50 -18.23
C HIS A 83 10.48 17.62 -17.58
N PRO A 84 10.12 18.76 -16.96
CA PRO A 84 8.94 18.86 -16.10
C PRO A 84 7.69 19.48 -16.76
N GLU A 85 7.34 19.14 -18.01
CA GLU A 85 6.16 19.75 -18.70
C GLU A 85 5.17 18.75 -19.34
N ASN A 86 5.32 17.44 -19.08
CA ASN A 86 4.40 16.40 -19.58
C ASN A 86 3.88 15.50 -18.45
N VAL A 87 3.47 16.10 -17.32
CA VAL A 87 2.96 15.35 -16.16
C VAL A 87 1.68 14.55 -16.53
N ASP A 88 0.87 15.05 -17.47
CA ASP A 88 -0.42 14.43 -17.82
C ASP A 88 -0.33 13.28 -18.83
N LEU A 89 0.59 13.33 -19.80
CA LEU A 89 0.78 12.27 -20.79
C LEU A 89 1.57 11.06 -20.24
N HIS A 90 2.52 11.30 -19.32
CA HIS A 90 3.19 10.18 -18.63
C HIS A 90 2.23 9.40 -17.72
N ARG A 91 1.26 10.10 -17.12
CA ARG A 91 0.27 9.54 -16.20
C ARG A 91 -0.78 8.67 -16.89
N THR A 92 -0.90 8.75 -18.21
CA THR A 92 -1.89 7.98 -18.97
C THR A 92 -1.39 6.60 -19.41
N TRP A 93 -0.06 6.40 -19.53
CA TRP A 93 0.52 5.12 -19.99
C TRP A 93 1.41 4.39 -18.98
N TYR A 94 2.05 5.10 -18.04
CA TYR A 94 2.98 4.49 -17.08
C TYR A 94 2.32 4.24 -15.72
N GLN A 95 2.84 3.28 -14.95
CA GLN A 95 2.43 3.07 -13.56
C GLN A 95 2.94 4.22 -12.69
N TYR A 96 2.07 4.73 -11.83
CA TYR A 96 2.42 5.82 -10.91
C TYR A 96 1.59 5.72 -9.64
N TRP A 97 2.13 6.27 -8.56
CA TRP A 97 1.39 6.44 -7.31
C TRP A 97 0.48 7.68 -7.39
N ASP A 98 -0.77 7.55 -6.97
CA ASP A 98 -1.58 8.75 -6.73
C ASP A 98 -1.01 9.57 -5.56
N ASN A 99 -1.66 10.70 -5.25
CA ASN A 99 -1.14 11.63 -4.25
C ASN A 99 -1.04 10.94 -2.87
N PRO A 100 0.16 10.79 -2.29
CA PRO A 100 0.33 10.11 -1.02
C PRO A 100 -0.40 10.82 0.10
N GLN A 101 -1.28 10.10 0.79
CA GLN A 101 -2.05 10.63 1.90
C GLN A 101 -1.39 10.25 3.23
N PRO A 102 -1.11 11.23 4.12
CA PRO A 102 -0.67 10.95 5.47
C PRO A 102 -1.77 10.24 6.26
N ALA A 103 -1.40 9.27 7.08
CA ALA A 103 -2.28 8.72 8.09
C ALA A 103 -2.68 9.81 9.09
N GLU A 104 -3.94 9.76 9.55
CA GLU A 104 -4.49 10.69 10.54
C GLU A 104 -3.70 10.64 11.85
N HIS A 105 -3.33 9.43 12.27
CA HIS A 105 -2.55 9.19 13.48
C HIS A 105 -1.10 8.88 13.14
N CYS A 106 -0.19 9.28 14.03
CA CYS A 106 1.21 8.94 13.90
C CYS A 106 1.44 7.44 14.11
N PHE A 107 2.39 6.89 13.36
CA PHE A 107 2.71 5.46 13.42
C PHE A 107 3.49 5.12 14.71
N SER A 108 4.43 6.00 15.08
CA SER A 108 5.21 5.93 16.34
C SER A 108 6.00 7.24 16.52
N TYR A 109 6.88 7.33 17.52
CA TYR A 109 7.73 8.51 17.73
C TYR A 109 8.46 8.93 16.45
N GLY A 110 8.23 10.17 16.03
CA GLY A 110 8.82 10.80 14.86
C GLY A 110 8.43 10.19 13.52
N ARG A 111 7.50 9.22 13.48
CA ARG A 111 7.18 8.46 12.27
C ARG A 111 5.70 8.54 11.92
N ARG A 112 5.42 8.79 10.65
CA ARG A 112 4.07 8.78 10.08
C ARG A 112 4.00 7.82 8.90
N GLU A 113 2.87 7.13 8.80
CA GLU A 113 2.57 6.29 7.65
C GLU A 113 1.92 7.13 6.55
N TYR A 114 2.35 6.93 5.32
CA TYR A 114 1.74 7.47 4.12
C TYR A 114 1.20 6.33 3.28
N THR A 115 0.07 6.56 2.62
CA THR A 115 -0.55 5.57 1.74
C THR A 115 -0.89 6.17 0.39
N ALA A 116 -0.76 5.38 -0.67
CA ALA A 116 -1.07 5.79 -2.03
C ALA A 116 -1.51 4.56 -2.83
N THR A 117 -2.41 4.75 -3.78
CA THR A 117 -2.88 3.70 -4.68
C THR A 117 -2.07 3.71 -5.97
N LEU A 118 -1.58 2.55 -6.39
CA LEU A 118 -0.89 2.37 -7.66
C LEU A 118 -1.92 2.41 -8.80
N ARG A 119 -1.68 3.30 -9.76
CA ARG A 119 -2.53 3.48 -10.93
C ARG A 119 -1.92 2.81 -12.15
N ASN A 120 -2.77 2.51 -13.13
CA ASN A 120 -2.41 1.89 -14.41
C ASN A 120 -1.69 0.54 -14.30
N VAL A 121 -2.02 -0.27 -13.28
CA VAL A 121 -1.50 -1.64 -13.16
C VAL A 121 -2.29 -2.54 -14.13
N PRO A 122 -1.64 -3.18 -15.13
CA PRO A 122 -2.33 -4.11 -16.01
C PRO A 122 -2.89 -5.30 -15.21
N PHE A 123 -4.08 -5.77 -15.57
CA PHE A 123 -4.79 -6.84 -14.85
C PHE A 123 -3.97 -8.14 -14.69
N PHE A 124 -3.13 -8.47 -15.67
CA PHE A 124 -2.29 -9.66 -15.65
C PHE A 124 -0.83 -9.42 -15.22
N ALA A 125 -0.48 -8.19 -14.82
CA ALA A 125 0.88 -7.87 -14.39
C ALA A 125 1.16 -8.39 -12.96
N ASP A 126 2.43 -8.66 -12.67
CA ASP A 126 2.86 -8.88 -11.28
C ASP A 126 2.80 -7.55 -10.52
N TRP A 127 1.70 -7.38 -9.79
CA TRP A 127 1.44 -6.24 -8.93
C TRP A 127 2.55 -6.05 -7.88
N THR A 128 3.22 -7.12 -7.45
CA THR A 128 4.30 -7.08 -6.46
C THR A 128 5.52 -6.37 -7.04
N GLU A 129 5.86 -6.71 -8.28
CA GLU A 129 6.96 -6.10 -9.01
C GLU A 129 6.67 -4.63 -9.30
N ALA A 130 5.46 -4.33 -9.79
CA ALA A 130 5.02 -2.96 -10.05
C ALA A 130 5.06 -2.10 -8.77
N CYS A 131 4.63 -2.66 -7.64
CA CYS A 131 4.67 -1.96 -6.36
C CYS A 131 6.11 -1.63 -5.91
N LYS A 132 7.05 -2.57 -6.08
CA LYS A 132 8.44 -2.40 -5.62
C LYS A 132 9.27 -1.50 -6.51
N LYS A 133 8.96 -1.42 -7.80
CA LYS A 133 9.73 -0.65 -8.80
C LYS A 133 9.24 0.79 -8.97
N THR A 134 8.01 1.08 -8.58
CA THR A 134 7.45 2.42 -8.76
C THR A 134 7.90 3.32 -7.61
N LYS A 135 8.71 4.34 -7.91
CA LYS A 135 9.14 5.36 -6.96
C LYS A 135 8.02 6.34 -6.64
N VAL A 136 8.02 6.89 -5.42
CA VAL A 136 7.08 7.93 -4.98
C VAL A 136 7.84 9.16 -4.55
N GLU A 137 7.22 10.34 -4.63
CA GLU A 137 7.72 11.54 -3.99
C GLU A 137 6.81 11.89 -2.81
N ILE A 138 7.39 11.96 -1.61
CA ILE A 138 6.69 12.37 -0.39
C ILE A 138 7.44 13.57 0.18
N ARG A 139 6.77 14.72 0.23
CA ARG A 139 7.32 15.97 0.79
C ARG A 139 8.65 16.40 0.15
N GLY A 140 8.80 16.21 -1.16
CA GLY A 140 10.03 16.57 -1.90
C GLY A 140 11.15 15.54 -1.80
N ILE A 141 10.93 14.42 -1.11
CA ILE A 141 11.90 13.31 -1.02
C ILE A 141 11.40 12.17 -1.90
N VAL A 142 12.25 11.75 -2.84
CA VAL A 142 11.99 10.58 -3.69
C VAL A 142 12.34 9.32 -2.90
N ILE A 143 11.35 8.46 -2.71
CA ILE A 143 11.50 7.16 -2.05
C ILE A 143 11.36 6.06 -3.11
N GLU A 144 12.43 5.29 -3.28
CA GLU A 144 12.54 4.28 -4.34
C GLU A 144 11.56 3.13 -4.20
N LYS A 145 11.21 2.75 -2.96
CA LYS A 145 10.31 1.61 -2.70
C LYS A 145 9.41 1.85 -1.49
N PRO A 146 8.17 1.33 -1.50
CA PRO A 146 7.32 1.30 -0.32
C PRO A 146 7.90 0.40 0.77
N SER A 147 7.53 0.69 2.03
CA SER A 147 7.80 -0.17 3.17
C SER A 147 7.11 -1.52 3.00
N TYR A 148 5.86 -1.50 2.56
CA TYR A 148 5.10 -2.69 2.19
C TYR A 148 3.96 -2.35 1.22
N CYS A 149 3.40 -3.38 0.60
CA CYS A 149 2.33 -3.28 -0.38
C CYS A 149 1.15 -4.15 0.05
N GLU A 150 -0.05 -3.67 -0.18
CA GLU A 150 -1.29 -4.37 0.12
C GLU A 150 -2.18 -4.41 -1.13
N ILE A 151 -2.88 -5.52 -1.37
CA ILE A 151 -3.96 -5.56 -2.38
C ILE A 151 -5.30 -5.53 -1.67
N LYS A 152 -6.19 -4.65 -2.11
CA LYS A 152 -7.57 -4.63 -1.62
C LYS A 152 -8.50 -5.47 -2.51
N TRP A 153 -8.61 -6.77 -2.26
CA TRP A 153 -9.59 -7.59 -3.00
C TRP A 153 -11.06 -7.16 -2.74
N PRO A 154 -12.00 -7.31 -3.71
CA PRO A 154 -11.82 -7.85 -5.06
C PRO A 154 -11.64 -6.82 -6.19
N PHE A 155 -11.74 -5.52 -5.90
CA PHE A 155 -11.64 -4.44 -6.91
C PHE A 155 -10.69 -3.31 -6.52
N GLY A 156 -10.11 -3.37 -5.34
CA GLY A 156 -9.19 -2.37 -4.81
C GLY A 156 -7.77 -2.71 -5.24
N GLY A 157 -7.20 -1.82 -6.07
CA GLY A 157 -5.85 -1.95 -6.58
C GLY A 157 -4.77 -2.04 -5.48
N VAL A 158 -3.53 -1.91 -5.92
CA VAL A 158 -2.37 -2.02 -5.03
C VAL A 158 -2.23 -0.74 -4.23
N ILE A 159 -2.09 -0.86 -2.91
CA ILE A 159 -1.78 0.24 -2.01
C ILE A 159 -0.34 0.10 -1.54
N GLY A 160 0.45 1.14 -1.75
CA GLY A 160 1.77 1.28 -1.16
C GLY A 160 1.66 1.95 0.20
N HIS A 161 2.50 1.51 1.13
CA HIS A 161 2.61 2.05 2.47
C HIS A 161 4.06 2.49 2.72
N TRP A 162 4.26 3.73 3.20
CA TRP A 162 5.57 4.29 3.50
C TRP A 162 5.62 4.80 4.94
N ILE A 163 6.53 4.25 5.74
CA ILE A 163 6.79 4.76 7.09
C ILE A 163 7.90 5.81 6.98
N VAL A 164 7.52 7.09 7.07
CA VAL A 164 8.42 8.23 6.94
C VAL A 164 8.80 8.75 8.33
N ASP A 165 10.10 8.97 8.55
CA ASP A 165 10.69 9.39 9.84
C ASP A 165 11.25 10.83 9.84
N SER A 166 11.15 11.54 8.72
CA SER A 166 11.69 12.88 8.56
C SER A 166 10.60 13.94 8.45
N GLY A 167 10.78 15.06 9.18
CA GLY A 167 9.91 16.22 9.09
C GLY A 167 8.52 16.09 9.76
N GLU A 168 8.26 15.04 10.52
CA GLU A 168 6.97 14.78 11.18
C GLU A 168 6.87 15.45 12.56
N ALA A 169 6.86 16.78 12.59
CA ALA A 169 6.80 17.54 13.85
C ALA A 169 5.56 17.21 14.71
N ALA A 170 4.43 16.89 14.07
CA ALA A 170 3.22 16.46 14.75
C ALA A 170 3.38 15.11 15.48
N CYS A 171 4.31 14.27 15.04
CA CYS A 171 4.58 12.94 15.61
C CYS A 171 5.73 12.96 16.63
N LEU A 172 6.10 14.13 17.15
CA LEU A 172 7.16 14.28 18.16
C LEU A 172 6.53 14.58 19.53
N PRO A 173 6.12 13.54 20.28
CA PRO A 173 5.82 13.73 21.69
C PRO A 173 7.11 14.05 22.46
N TYR A 174 7.00 14.66 23.63
CA TYR A 174 8.16 15.03 24.44
C TYR A 174 7.99 14.67 25.90
N TRP A 175 9.10 14.33 26.54
CA TRP A 175 9.12 14.04 27.97
C TRP A 175 9.04 15.33 28.79
N GLY A 176 8.19 15.32 29.80
CA GLY A 176 8.15 16.37 30.81
C GLY A 176 9.31 16.24 31.81
N SER A 177 9.13 16.84 32.99
CA SER A 177 10.12 16.76 34.07
C SER A 177 10.29 15.33 34.58
N PHE A 178 11.54 14.89 34.66
CA PHE A 178 11.90 13.60 35.24
C PHE A 178 11.77 13.64 36.77
N THR A 179 11.06 12.66 37.32
CA THR A 179 10.88 12.47 38.76
C THR A 179 11.63 11.22 39.22
N ASP A 180 12.50 11.38 40.20
CA ASP A 180 13.20 10.28 40.87
C ASP A 180 12.24 9.60 41.88
N LYS A 181 12.06 8.27 41.76
CA LYS A 181 11.22 7.45 42.64
C LYS A 181 12.04 6.64 43.64
N GLY A 182 13.35 6.83 43.68
CA GLY A 182 14.27 6.10 44.56
C GLY A 182 14.63 4.71 44.04
N CYS A 183 15.22 3.91 44.91
CA CYS A 183 15.65 2.55 44.59
C CYS A 183 14.46 1.63 44.33
N THR A 184 14.55 0.75 43.34
CA THR A 184 13.49 -0.24 43.04
C THR A 184 13.34 -1.25 44.18
N ALA A 185 14.47 -1.71 44.73
CA ALA A 185 14.56 -2.51 45.94
C ALA A 185 15.92 -2.29 46.63
N LYS A 186 16.04 -2.68 47.91
CA LYS A 186 17.29 -2.60 48.67
C LYS A 186 18.33 -3.58 48.10
N GLY A 187 19.50 -3.09 47.70
CA GLY A 187 20.56 -3.90 47.09
C GLY A 187 20.36 -4.23 45.62
N SER A 188 19.36 -3.62 44.98
CA SER A 188 19.06 -3.83 43.55
C SER A 188 20.06 -3.15 42.64
N ARG A 189 20.76 -2.13 43.13
CA ARG A 189 21.59 -1.21 42.33
C ARG A 189 20.82 -0.51 41.20
N LEU A 190 19.49 -0.47 41.30
CA LEU A 190 18.60 0.12 40.31
C LEU A 190 17.77 1.22 40.96
N ARG A 191 17.75 2.37 40.30
CA ARG A 191 16.95 3.52 40.68
C ARG A 191 15.89 3.79 39.63
N ARG A 192 14.65 3.96 40.08
CA ARG A 192 13.50 4.21 39.20
C ARG A 192 13.33 5.71 38.97
N ILE A 193 13.25 6.09 37.71
CA ILE A 193 12.96 7.44 37.26
C ILE A 193 11.75 7.37 36.33
N GLN A 194 10.86 8.35 36.42
CA GLN A 194 9.70 8.41 35.53
C GLN A 194 9.49 9.82 34.99
N SER A 195 8.85 9.93 33.84
CA SER A 195 8.43 11.20 33.24
C SER A 195 7.16 11.01 32.45
N ARG A 196 6.33 12.05 32.41
CA ARG A 196 5.09 12.08 31.61
C ARG A 196 5.44 12.37 30.15
N LEU A 197 4.84 11.62 29.23
CA LEU A 197 4.89 11.89 27.80
C LEU A 197 3.78 12.86 27.43
N TRP A 198 4.15 13.95 26.77
CA TRP A 198 3.24 15.01 26.32
C TRP A 198 3.12 15.02 24.80
N ASN A 199 2.12 15.76 24.30
CA ASN A 199 1.86 15.92 22.87
C ASN A 199 1.53 14.60 22.15
N ILE A 200 0.76 13.74 22.81
CA ILE A 200 0.11 12.57 22.19
C ILE A 200 -1.29 13.01 21.78
N GLN A 201 -1.63 12.84 20.51
CA GLN A 201 -2.94 13.22 19.98
C GLN A 201 -4.00 12.17 20.32
N SER A 202 -5.27 12.59 20.33
CA SER A 202 -6.38 11.66 20.53
C SER A 202 -6.43 10.64 19.38
N GLY A 203 -6.66 9.37 19.71
CA GLY A 203 -6.69 8.27 18.74
C GLY A 203 -5.32 7.67 18.38
N GLU A 204 -4.21 8.28 18.82
CA GLU A 204 -2.88 7.69 18.62
C GLU A 204 -2.65 6.45 19.48
N ASP A 205 -1.83 5.54 18.95
CA ASP A 205 -1.31 4.40 19.71
C ASP A 205 -0.25 4.90 20.70
N TRP A 206 -0.71 5.28 21.90
CA TRP A 206 0.14 5.77 22.96
C TRP A 206 1.27 4.79 23.33
N MET A 207 1.02 3.48 23.21
CA MET A 207 1.99 2.46 23.54
C MET A 207 3.14 2.50 22.53
N LYS A 208 2.85 2.58 21.23
CA LYS A 208 3.88 2.77 20.19
C LYS A 208 4.63 4.08 20.38
N MET A 209 3.94 5.17 20.72
CA MET A 209 4.59 6.46 21.00
C MET A 209 5.58 6.34 22.15
N CYS A 210 5.13 5.81 23.28
CA CYS A 210 5.95 5.72 24.48
C CYS A 210 7.13 4.75 24.31
N THR A 211 6.92 3.58 23.70
CA THR A 211 7.96 2.55 23.55
C THR A 211 9.01 2.86 22.48
N THR A 212 8.81 3.91 21.68
CA THR A 212 9.76 4.37 20.66
C THR A 212 10.31 5.76 20.92
N ALA A 213 9.85 6.44 21.97
CA ALA A 213 10.31 7.78 22.33
C ALA A 213 11.65 7.73 23.07
N PRO A 214 12.73 8.32 22.51
CA PRO A 214 14.03 8.39 23.15
C PRO A 214 14.03 9.40 24.30
N ALA A 215 14.92 9.21 25.27
CA ALA A 215 15.08 10.11 26.42
C ALA A 215 16.54 10.20 26.86
N VAL A 216 16.91 11.36 27.41
CA VAL A 216 18.18 11.52 28.13
C VAL A 216 17.86 11.57 29.62
N VAL A 217 18.25 10.53 30.36
CA VAL A 217 17.93 10.39 31.79
C VAL A 217 19.23 10.34 32.59
N LYS A 218 19.43 11.33 33.47
CA LYS A 218 20.68 11.51 34.24
C LYS A 218 21.95 11.46 33.37
N GLY A 219 21.87 12.03 32.16
CA GLY A 219 22.98 12.08 31.20
C GLY A 219 23.18 10.80 30.36
N VAL A 220 22.34 9.78 30.54
CA VAL A 220 22.37 8.54 29.75
C VAL A 220 21.30 8.60 28.66
N ASN A 221 21.68 8.30 27.42
CA ASN A 221 20.77 8.22 26.29
C ASN A 221 20.06 6.86 26.28
N PHE A 222 18.74 6.88 26.38
CA PHE A 222 17.88 5.71 26.24
C PHE A 222 17.11 5.81 24.92
N ALA A 223 17.16 4.74 24.11
CA ALA A 223 16.36 4.64 22.89
C ALA A 223 14.86 4.55 23.18
N LYS A 224 14.49 4.04 24.37
CA LYS A 224 13.12 3.89 24.86
C LYS A 224 13.09 3.76 26.38
N PRO A 225 11.96 4.02 27.04
CA PRO A 225 11.75 3.66 28.45
C PRO A 225 11.84 2.14 28.67
N THR A 226 12.15 1.74 29.91
CA THR A 226 12.07 0.35 30.38
C THR A 226 10.62 -0.13 30.32
N THR A 227 9.69 0.70 30.79
CA THR A 227 8.26 0.40 30.82
C THR A 227 7.45 1.64 30.50
N CYS A 228 6.32 1.45 29.83
CA CYS A 228 5.32 2.48 29.58
C CYS A 228 4.07 2.21 30.42
N ASP A 229 3.52 3.26 31.01
CA ASP A 229 2.44 3.18 32.00
C ASP A 229 1.36 4.22 31.66
N ASP A 230 0.16 3.75 31.33
CA ASP A 230 -1.01 4.59 31.12
C ASP A 230 -1.74 4.81 32.45
N ARG A 231 -1.73 6.04 32.94
CA ARG A 231 -2.37 6.45 34.20
C ARG A 231 -3.71 7.14 33.96
N GLY A 232 -4.35 6.90 32.82
CA GLY A 232 -5.64 7.47 32.45
C GLY A 232 -5.57 9.00 32.39
N PHE A 233 -6.38 9.69 33.21
CA PHE A 233 -6.42 11.15 33.25
C PHE A 233 -5.07 11.81 33.53
N TRP A 234 -4.16 11.11 34.22
CA TRP A 234 -2.81 11.62 34.51
C TRP A 234 -1.84 11.53 33.34
N GLY A 235 -2.25 10.86 32.25
CA GLY A 235 -1.50 10.68 31.02
C GLY A 235 -0.56 9.47 31.03
N ILE A 236 0.25 9.41 29.99
CA ILE A 236 1.19 8.32 29.72
C ILE A 236 2.54 8.63 30.35
N TYR A 237 3.16 7.64 30.98
CA TYR A 237 4.46 7.76 31.62
C TYR A 237 5.46 6.77 31.04
N GLY A 238 6.67 7.25 30.81
CA GLY A 238 7.84 6.41 30.65
C GLY A 238 8.49 6.17 32.01
N ILE A 239 8.96 4.95 32.23
CA ILE A 239 9.70 4.55 33.43
C ILE A 239 11.05 4.00 32.98
N TRP A 240 12.12 4.49 33.60
CA TRP A 240 13.48 4.05 33.39
C TRP A 240 14.04 3.48 34.69
N GLU A 241 14.74 2.36 34.57
CA GLU A 241 15.56 1.80 35.64
C GLU A 241 17.02 2.08 35.30
N VAL A 242 17.64 2.95 36.11
CA VAL A 242 19.01 3.42 35.90
C VAL A 242 19.90 2.83 36.98
N GLU A 243 21.08 2.36 36.60
CA GLU A 243 22.06 1.84 37.55
C GLU A 243 22.50 2.92 38.54
N ASP A 244 22.49 2.58 39.82
CA ASP A 244 22.96 3.42 40.92
C ASP A 244 23.51 2.53 42.04
N LEU A 245 24.82 2.60 42.28
CA LEU A 245 25.52 1.81 43.31
C LEU A 245 25.10 2.14 44.76
N LYS A 246 24.34 3.24 44.96
CA LYS A 246 23.77 3.60 46.27
C LYS A 246 22.44 2.86 46.53
N CYS A 247 21.88 2.25 45.49
CA CYS A 247 20.87 1.22 45.59
C CYS A 247 21.55 -0.16 45.61
#